data_AF-A0A9P5P0D5-F1
#
_entry.id   AF-A0A9P5P0D5-F1
#
_cell.length_a   1.000
_cell.length_b   1.000
_cell.length_c   1.000
_cell.angle_alpha   90.00
_cell.angle_beta   90.00
_cell.angle_gamma   90.00
#
_symmetry.space_group_name_H-M   'P 1'
#
loop_
_entity.id
_entity.type
_entity.pdbx_description
1 polymer ?
#
loop_
_entity_poly.entity_id
_entity_poly.type
_entity_poly.pdbx_seq_one_letter_code
_entity_poly.pdbx_strand_id
1 'polypeptide(L)'
;MEKDLYTYHTPTNPNMTINANIDDNIVASAKYLAAQFTDSPSMQRTYQPTFMTLILGNEEWKALARDADLKGELWARVSKLDLVDIFQRVEGLENSKAPDTDSFSRVSISAVSLHEELLDPIQAIERFVDTLKEPMKNFVLSDQLPIWNPPESWAGMTANEIAEISEHIRSLAIPARSDNPDCPDMLLHDLGKLTNTGVSQLIETTFAPDKQPCLLINTSGSGKTRAMLEGLTRQWGFYFVCSDDEHGSRDLSYVIDHSLPENREFISIPSESFDEGRLRQNQQLAAQRFFEVLLSRLAVFDLFLDVLSGLAADLDSIDYRKMWLLLQTEP
;
A
#
# COMPACT_ATOMS: atom_id res chain seq x y z
N MET A 1 33.16 5.52 -8.36
CA MET A 1 32.86 4.22 -7.74
C MET A 1 31.48 3.83 -8.25
N GLU A 2 31.42 3.31 -9.48
CA GLU A 2 30.20 2.85 -10.13
C GLU A 2 29.71 1.59 -9.42
N LYS A 3 28.44 1.57 -9.00
CA LYS A 3 27.79 0.36 -8.50
C LYS A 3 27.00 -0.23 -9.66
N ASP A 4 27.43 -1.40 -10.10
CA ASP A 4 26.76 -2.21 -11.12
C ASP A 4 25.34 -2.57 -10.66
N LEU A 5 24.36 -2.16 -11.47
CA LEU A 5 22.97 -2.57 -11.36
C LEU A 5 22.86 -3.97 -12.00
N TYR A 6 22.82 -5.03 -11.20
CA TYR A 6 22.60 -6.37 -11.74
C TYR A 6 21.12 -6.56 -12.11
N THR A 7 20.81 -6.46 -13.39
CA THR A 7 19.54 -6.93 -13.95
C THR A 7 19.68 -8.43 -14.23
N TYR A 8 18.88 -9.25 -13.55
CA TYR A 8 18.83 -10.69 -13.82
C TYR A 8 18.09 -10.90 -15.15
N HIS A 9 18.82 -11.23 -16.22
CA HIS A 9 18.23 -11.76 -17.44
C HIS A 9 18.11 -13.28 -17.30
N THR A 10 16.88 -13.79 -17.23
CA THR A 10 16.64 -15.21 -17.46
C THR A 10 16.95 -15.54 -18.92
N PRO A 11 17.64 -16.65 -19.21
CA PRO A 11 17.91 -17.05 -20.59
C PRO A 11 16.61 -17.45 -21.26
N THR A 12 16.13 -16.61 -22.20
CA THR A 12 14.94 -16.90 -23.00
C THR A 12 15.29 -17.93 -24.08
N ASN A 13 14.62 -19.08 -24.01
CA ASN A 13 14.50 -20.01 -25.12
C ASN A 13 13.59 -19.35 -26.18
N PRO A 14 14.04 -19.10 -27.42
CA PRO A 14 13.34 -18.21 -28.36
C PRO A 14 12.01 -18.73 -28.93
N ASN A 15 11.46 -19.84 -28.41
CA ASN A 15 10.21 -20.43 -28.89
C ASN A 15 9.22 -20.83 -27.78
N MET A 16 9.26 -20.20 -26.61
CA MET A 16 8.26 -20.47 -25.55
C MET A 16 7.63 -19.17 -25.06
N THR A 17 6.60 -18.72 -25.78
CA THR A 17 5.68 -17.68 -25.32
C THR A 17 4.82 -18.28 -24.22
N ILE A 18 5.16 -18.03 -22.95
CA ILE A 18 4.23 -18.23 -21.84
C ILE A 18 3.50 -16.88 -21.69
N ASN A 19 2.26 -16.82 -22.19
CA ASN A 19 1.31 -15.81 -21.76
C ASN A 19 1.06 -16.08 -20.27
N ALA A 20 1.70 -15.31 -19.39
CA ALA A 20 1.43 -15.38 -17.96
C ALA A 20 0.05 -14.74 -17.72
N ASN A 21 -0.89 -15.56 -17.24
CA ASN A 21 -2.24 -15.11 -16.90
C ASN A 21 -2.23 -14.52 -15.48
N ILE A 22 -3.25 -13.78 -15.10
CA ILE A 22 -3.31 -13.11 -13.78
C ILE A 22 -3.27 -14.09 -12.60
N ASP A 23 -3.74 -15.33 -12.84
CA ASP A 23 -3.53 -16.46 -11.94
C ASP A 23 -2.05 -16.64 -11.59
N ASP A 24 -1.11 -16.44 -12.51
CA ASP A 24 0.33 -16.56 -12.25
C ASP A 24 0.86 -15.46 -11.33
N ASN A 25 0.24 -14.27 -11.31
CA ASN A 25 0.63 -13.15 -10.44
C ASN A 25 0.12 -13.33 -9.01
N ILE A 26 -1.12 -13.78 -8.85
CA ILE A 26 -1.68 -14.17 -7.54
C ILE A 26 -0.95 -15.41 -7.03
N VAL A 27 -0.66 -16.37 -7.90
CA VAL A 27 0.14 -17.55 -7.59
C VAL A 27 1.59 -17.16 -7.30
N ALA A 28 2.16 -16.12 -7.91
CA ALA A 28 3.51 -15.63 -7.56
C ALA A 28 3.53 -14.97 -6.19
N SER A 29 2.55 -14.12 -5.88
CA SER A 29 2.37 -13.54 -4.54
C SER A 29 2.06 -14.60 -3.49
N ALA A 30 1.23 -15.60 -3.80
CA ALA A 30 0.91 -16.72 -2.91
C ALA A 30 2.07 -17.72 -2.81
N LYS A 31 2.85 -17.96 -3.87
CA LYS A 31 4.11 -18.74 -3.85
C LYS A 31 5.15 -18.05 -3.00
N TYR A 32 5.22 -16.72 -3.08
CA TYR A 32 6.10 -15.89 -2.27
C TYR A 32 5.68 -15.91 -0.79
N LEU A 33 4.40 -15.70 -0.50
CA LEU A 33 3.85 -15.85 0.85
C LEU A 33 4.09 -17.26 1.39
N ALA A 34 3.87 -18.31 0.57
CA ALA A 34 4.16 -19.68 0.94
C ALA A 34 5.66 -19.98 1.14
N ALA A 35 6.55 -19.29 0.42
CA ALA A 35 8.00 -19.41 0.59
C ALA A 35 8.48 -18.81 1.92
N GLN A 36 7.82 -17.77 2.44
CA GLN A 36 8.08 -17.22 3.78
C GLN A 36 7.84 -18.24 4.90
N PHE A 37 6.95 -19.22 4.68
CA PHE A 37 6.62 -20.28 5.64
C PHE A 37 7.45 -21.56 5.49
N THR A 38 8.55 -21.55 4.71
CA THR A 38 9.49 -22.67 4.66
C THR A 38 10.64 -22.44 5.66
N ASP A 39 10.77 -23.31 6.65
CA ASP A 39 11.67 -23.20 7.81
C ASP A 39 13.15 -23.37 7.43
N SER A 40 13.80 -22.30 6.94
CA SER A 40 15.26 -22.20 6.98
C SER A 40 15.71 -20.98 7.80
N PRO A 41 16.02 -21.18 9.10
CA PRO A 41 16.43 -20.10 10.01
C PRO A 41 17.70 -19.34 9.59
N SER A 42 18.51 -19.92 8.70
CA SER A 42 19.80 -19.36 8.27
C SER A 42 19.70 -18.43 7.05
N MET A 43 18.59 -18.46 6.29
CA MET A 43 18.35 -17.54 5.15
C MET A 43 17.35 -16.42 5.47
N GLN A 44 16.46 -16.60 6.46
CA GLN A 44 15.39 -15.66 6.79
C GLN A 44 15.87 -14.27 7.26
N ARG A 45 17.07 -14.13 7.84
CA ARG A 45 17.52 -12.82 8.34
C ARG A 45 17.98 -11.83 7.26
N THR A 46 18.21 -12.28 6.03
CA THR A 46 18.92 -11.45 5.05
C THR A 46 18.02 -10.90 3.94
N TYR A 47 16.88 -11.55 3.64
CA TYR A 47 16.01 -11.15 2.53
C TYR A 47 14.54 -11.47 2.82
N GLN A 48 13.88 -10.67 3.66
CA GLN A 48 12.42 -10.64 3.72
C GLN A 48 11.93 -9.37 3.00
N PRO A 49 11.24 -9.50 1.86
CA PRO A 49 10.49 -8.40 1.29
C PRO A 49 9.43 -7.93 2.27
N THR A 50 9.62 -6.71 2.74
CA THR A 50 8.87 -6.07 3.82
C THR A 50 7.49 -5.58 3.37
N PHE A 51 7.30 -5.38 2.05
CA PHE A 51 6.10 -4.78 1.49
C PHE A 51 5.74 -5.36 0.12
N MET A 52 4.49 -5.17 -0.29
CA MET A 52 3.93 -5.51 -1.59
C MET A 52 3.18 -4.29 -2.13
N THR A 53 3.42 -3.93 -3.39
CA THR A 53 2.70 -2.83 -4.05
C THR A 53 1.91 -3.36 -5.23
N LEU A 54 0.66 -2.93 -5.32
CA LEU A 54 -0.27 -3.32 -6.36
C LEU A 54 -0.68 -2.07 -7.14
N ILE A 55 -0.23 -1.97 -8.39
CA ILE A 55 -0.49 -0.80 -9.23
C ILE A 55 -1.80 -1.03 -9.99
N LEU A 56 -2.66 -0.02 -10.04
CA LEU A 56 -3.90 -0.08 -10.81
C LEU A 56 -3.59 0.26 -12.27
N GLY A 57 -3.21 -0.76 -13.05
CA GLY A 57 -3.02 -0.68 -14.50
C GLY A 57 -4.31 -0.97 -15.27
N ASN A 58 -4.47 -0.32 -16.42
CA ASN A 58 -5.77 -0.21 -17.09
C ASN A 58 -6.29 -1.52 -17.76
N GLU A 59 -5.42 -2.47 -18.12
CA GLU A 59 -5.83 -3.65 -18.90
C GLU A 59 -5.79 -4.98 -18.11
N GLU A 60 -4.87 -5.14 -17.17
CA GLU A 60 -4.74 -6.38 -16.39
C GLU A 60 -5.90 -6.55 -15.39
N TRP A 61 -6.39 -5.47 -14.78
CA TRP A 61 -7.53 -5.55 -13.85
C TRP A 61 -8.86 -5.79 -14.55
N LYS A 62 -9.04 -5.29 -15.77
CA LYS A 62 -10.21 -5.63 -16.60
C LYS A 62 -10.22 -7.12 -16.93
N ALA A 63 -9.05 -7.75 -17.09
CA ALA A 63 -8.95 -9.19 -17.25
C ALA A 63 -9.20 -9.94 -15.92
N LEU A 64 -8.72 -9.45 -14.77
CA LEU A 64 -9.05 -10.03 -13.46
C LEU A 64 -10.55 -9.97 -13.16
N ALA A 65 -11.20 -8.84 -13.44
CA ALA A 65 -12.65 -8.69 -13.27
C ALA A 65 -13.43 -9.68 -14.15
N ARG A 66 -12.92 -10.00 -15.34
CA ARG A 66 -13.49 -10.99 -16.27
C ARG A 66 -13.23 -12.44 -15.85
N ASP A 67 -12.05 -12.76 -15.31
CA ASP A 67 -11.72 -14.13 -14.84
C ASP A 67 -12.29 -14.43 -13.45
N ALA A 68 -12.47 -13.41 -12.60
CA ALA A 68 -13.05 -13.58 -11.27
C ALA A 68 -14.53 -14.02 -11.33
N ASP A 69 -15.22 -13.85 -12.46
CA ASP A 69 -16.55 -14.39 -12.75
C ASP A 69 -16.64 -15.92 -12.52
N LEU A 70 -15.51 -16.63 -12.42
CA LEU A 70 -15.40 -18.05 -12.04
C LEU A 70 -15.56 -18.37 -10.54
N LYS A 71 -15.66 -17.39 -9.63
CA LYS A 71 -15.90 -17.64 -8.18
C LYS A 71 -17.15 -16.92 -7.67
N GLY A 72 -18.29 -17.37 -8.18
CA GLY A 72 -19.62 -16.75 -8.03
C GLY A 72 -20.22 -16.64 -6.63
N GLU A 73 -19.53 -16.99 -5.54
CA GLU A 73 -20.06 -16.81 -4.18
C GLU A 73 -19.40 -15.65 -3.42
N LEU A 74 -18.09 -15.43 -3.62
CA LEU A 74 -17.39 -14.25 -3.08
C LEU A 74 -17.69 -13.02 -3.96
N TRP A 75 -17.71 -13.20 -5.28
CA TRP A 75 -18.03 -12.10 -6.21
C TRP A 75 -19.52 -11.75 -6.18
N ALA A 76 -20.46 -12.69 -6.04
CA ALA A 76 -21.87 -12.30 -5.83
C ALA A 76 -22.10 -11.49 -4.54
N ARG A 77 -21.14 -11.50 -3.59
CA ARG A 77 -21.15 -10.66 -2.39
C ARG A 77 -20.44 -9.32 -2.56
N VAL A 78 -19.47 -9.26 -3.47
CA VAL A 78 -18.72 -8.05 -3.84
C VAL A 78 -19.40 -7.30 -5.00
N SER A 79 -20.35 -7.90 -5.72
CA SER A 79 -20.98 -7.42 -6.97
C SER A 79 -21.76 -6.10 -6.88
N LYS A 80 -21.65 -5.39 -5.75
CA LYS A 80 -22.06 -3.98 -5.62
C LYS A 80 -20.90 -3.00 -5.83
N LEU A 81 -19.65 -3.42 -5.62
CA LEU A 81 -18.48 -2.66 -6.05
C LEU A 81 -18.40 -2.81 -7.56
N ASP A 82 -18.93 -1.80 -8.26
CA ASP A 82 -18.75 -1.69 -9.70
C ASP A 82 -17.31 -1.29 -9.96
N LEU A 83 -16.43 -2.29 -10.06
CA LEU A 83 -15.01 -2.06 -10.36
C LEU A 83 -14.86 -1.25 -11.65
N VAL A 84 -15.75 -1.42 -12.62
CA VAL A 84 -15.73 -0.65 -13.86
C VAL A 84 -16.00 0.83 -13.55
N ASP A 85 -16.99 1.13 -12.71
CA ASP A 85 -17.27 2.49 -12.23
C ASP A 85 -16.07 3.08 -11.46
N ILE A 86 -15.51 2.34 -10.49
CA ILE A 86 -14.32 2.77 -9.72
C ILE A 86 -13.19 3.17 -10.68
N PHE A 87 -12.90 2.34 -11.69
CA PHE A 87 -11.85 2.63 -12.65
C PHE A 87 -12.18 3.80 -13.58
N GLN A 88 -13.43 3.92 -14.04
CA GLN A 88 -13.86 5.07 -14.83
C GLN A 88 -13.74 6.38 -14.05
N ARG A 89 -13.98 6.36 -12.74
CA ARG A 89 -13.81 7.52 -11.86
C ARG A 89 -12.35 7.88 -11.67
N VAL A 90 -11.48 6.90 -11.51
CA VAL A 90 -10.02 7.11 -11.49
C VAL A 90 -9.55 7.76 -12.80
N GLU A 91 -9.97 7.23 -13.97
CA GLU A 91 -9.67 7.84 -15.27
C GLU A 91 -10.22 9.27 -15.38
N GLY A 92 -11.43 9.52 -14.84
CA GLY A 92 -12.03 10.85 -14.79
C GLY A 92 -11.16 11.85 -14.02
N LEU A 93 -10.63 11.45 -12.87
CA LEU A 93 -9.73 12.28 -12.04
C LEU A 93 -8.38 12.55 -12.72
N GLU A 94 -7.83 11.59 -13.46
CA GLU A 94 -6.55 11.80 -14.17
C GLU A 94 -6.65 12.84 -15.29
N ASN A 95 -7.84 13.01 -15.86
CA ASN A 95 -8.09 13.93 -16.97
C ASN A 95 -8.41 15.37 -16.52
N SER A 96 -8.68 15.61 -15.23
CA SER A 96 -8.89 16.96 -14.67
C SER A 96 -7.56 17.62 -14.28
N LYS A 97 -7.18 18.72 -14.93
CA LYS A 97 -6.02 19.55 -14.56
C LYS A 97 -6.36 20.53 -13.45
N ALA A 98 -5.50 20.64 -12.47
CA ALA A 98 -5.68 21.43 -11.24
C ALA A 98 -4.48 22.38 -10.97
N PRO A 99 -4.68 23.69 -10.72
CA PRO A 99 -3.66 24.66 -10.28
C PRO A 99 -3.77 25.10 -8.79
N ASP A 100 -2.69 25.74 -8.27
CA ASP A 100 -2.25 25.86 -6.86
C ASP A 100 -3.07 26.65 -5.79
N THR A 101 -2.77 26.32 -4.51
CA THR A 101 -2.89 27.02 -3.17
C THR A 101 -4.22 26.93 -2.38
N ASP A 102 -4.33 26.96 -1.02
CA ASP A 102 -3.51 26.63 0.17
C ASP A 102 -4.41 26.67 1.46
N SER A 103 -4.14 25.76 2.42
CA SER A 103 -4.50 25.68 3.87
C SER A 103 -5.95 25.48 4.38
N PHE A 104 -6.16 24.51 5.31
CA PHE A 104 -6.83 24.59 6.64
C PHE A 104 -6.91 23.19 7.35
N SER A 105 -7.08 23.21 8.69
CA SER A 105 -6.97 22.17 9.76
C SER A 105 -8.16 21.18 9.93
N ARG A 106 -8.23 20.09 10.74
CA ARG A 106 -7.41 18.98 11.34
C ARG A 106 -8.43 18.11 12.12
N VAL A 107 -8.50 16.77 11.99
CA VAL A 107 -9.20 15.86 12.95
C VAL A 107 -8.52 14.47 12.98
N SER A 108 -8.46 13.84 14.16
CA SER A 108 -7.92 12.49 14.40
C SER A 108 -9.04 11.45 14.54
N ILE A 109 -8.86 10.25 13.99
CA ILE A 109 -9.82 9.14 14.04
C ILE A 109 -9.22 8.06 14.93
N SER A 110 -9.90 7.74 16.03
CA SER A 110 -9.52 6.62 16.91
C SER A 110 -10.38 5.39 16.60
N ALA A 111 -9.74 4.23 16.70
CA ALA A 111 -10.23 2.91 16.33
C ALA A 111 -11.68 2.59 16.78
N VAL A 112 -12.50 2.17 15.81
CA VAL A 112 -13.86 1.63 16.05
C VAL A 112 -13.73 0.14 16.37
N SER A 113 -14.14 -0.24 17.58
CA SER A 113 -14.23 -1.65 17.97
C SER A 113 -15.65 -2.15 17.76
N LEU A 114 -15.83 -3.11 16.85
CA LEU A 114 -17.11 -3.76 16.57
C LEU A 114 -17.19 -5.08 17.37
N HIS A 115 -18.15 -5.14 18.31
CA HIS A 115 -18.57 -6.39 18.95
C HIS A 115 -19.65 -7.06 18.06
N GLU A 116 -19.42 -8.31 17.67
CA GLU A 116 -20.17 -9.00 16.62
C GLU A 116 -21.29 -9.91 17.16
N GLU A 117 -22.54 -9.63 16.77
CA GLU A 117 -23.57 -10.65 16.53
C GLU A 117 -23.60 -10.93 15.02
N LEU A 118 -23.91 -12.19 14.63
CA LEU A 118 -23.95 -12.74 13.26
C LEU A 118 -24.67 -11.84 12.24
N LEU A 119 -23.97 -10.84 11.71
CA LEU A 119 -24.42 -10.03 10.60
C LEU A 119 -24.01 -10.71 9.29
N ASP A 120 -24.85 -10.52 8.28
CA ASP A 120 -24.46 -10.80 6.90
C ASP A 120 -23.17 -10.02 6.58
N PRO A 121 -22.09 -10.65 6.09
CA PRO A 121 -20.80 -9.99 5.84
C PRO A 121 -20.92 -8.72 4.98
N ILE A 122 -21.88 -8.68 4.06
CA ILE A 122 -22.16 -7.49 3.25
C ILE A 122 -22.64 -6.34 4.15
N GLN A 123 -23.59 -6.60 5.05
CA GLN A 123 -24.08 -5.60 5.99
C GLN A 123 -22.99 -5.15 6.97
N ALA A 124 -22.07 -6.04 7.34
CA ALA A 124 -20.92 -5.67 8.18
C ALA A 124 -19.98 -4.71 7.44
N ILE A 125 -19.67 -4.98 6.17
CA ILE A 125 -18.87 -4.10 5.32
C ILE A 125 -19.58 -2.76 5.09
N GLU A 126 -20.88 -2.77 4.75
CA GLU A 126 -21.66 -1.55 4.54
C GLU A 126 -21.68 -0.67 5.79
N ARG A 127 -21.89 -1.25 6.97
CA ARG A 127 -21.83 -0.51 8.24
C ARG A 127 -20.44 0.03 8.51
N PHE A 128 -19.40 -0.76 8.28
CA PHE A 128 -18.02 -0.33 8.44
C PHE A 128 -17.72 0.87 7.54
N VAL A 129 -18.04 0.78 6.24
CA VAL A 129 -17.90 1.87 5.26
C VAL A 129 -18.69 3.09 5.70
N ASP A 130 -19.93 2.92 6.16
CA ASP A 130 -20.75 4.02 6.69
C ASP A 130 -20.09 4.72 7.88
N THR A 131 -19.44 3.98 8.79
CA THR A 131 -18.73 4.57 9.93
C THR A 131 -17.51 5.40 9.50
N LEU A 132 -16.93 5.10 8.34
CA LEU A 132 -15.77 5.79 7.80
C LEU A 132 -16.11 7.05 7.00
N LYS A 133 -17.37 7.29 6.62
CA LYS A 133 -17.77 8.41 5.74
C LYS A 133 -17.35 9.79 6.27
N GLU A 134 -17.73 10.13 7.49
CA GLU A 134 -17.36 11.43 8.10
C GLU A 134 -15.86 11.53 8.41
N PRO A 135 -15.21 10.50 9.00
CA PRO A 135 -13.75 10.41 9.08
C PRO A 135 -13.02 10.71 7.76
N MET A 136 -13.46 10.06 6.68
CA MET A 136 -12.88 10.22 5.34
C MET A 136 -13.04 11.65 4.81
N LYS A 137 -14.22 12.26 4.97
CA LYS A 137 -14.43 13.68 4.62
C LYS A 137 -13.48 14.60 5.37
N ASN A 138 -13.37 14.41 6.68
CA ASN A 138 -12.48 15.22 7.51
C ASN A 138 -11.02 15.05 7.11
N PHE A 139 -10.61 13.82 6.80
CA PHE A 139 -9.27 13.54 6.29
C PHE A 139 -9.01 14.26 4.97
N VAL A 140 -9.92 14.11 4.01
CA VAL A 140 -9.80 14.72 2.68
C VAL A 140 -9.73 16.24 2.78
N LEU A 141 -10.49 16.85 3.69
CA LEU A 141 -10.46 18.29 3.89
C LEU A 141 -9.21 18.79 4.63
N SER A 142 -8.45 17.92 5.29
CA SER A 142 -7.33 18.34 6.16
C SER A 142 -5.98 18.49 5.47
N ASP A 143 -5.78 17.89 4.27
CA ASP A 143 -4.63 17.89 3.32
C ASP A 143 -3.18 17.94 3.88
N GLN A 144 -2.97 17.92 5.19
CA GLN A 144 -1.69 18.18 5.82
C GLN A 144 -1.45 17.27 7.02
N LEU A 145 -0.33 16.57 6.96
CA LEU A 145 0.22 15.86 8.10
C LEU A 145 0.58 16.85 9.22
N PRO A 146 0.52 16.42 10.49
CA PRO A 146 1.09 17.22 11.57
C PRO A 146 2.54 17.60 11.25
N ILE A 147 2.94 18.85 11.46
CA ILE A 147 4.35 19.25 11.32
C ILE A 147 5.07 18.95 12.62
N TRP A 148 6.24 18.31 12.53
CA TRP A 148 7.11 18.04 13.65
C TRP A 148 7.72 19.32 14.20
N ASN A 149 7.69 19.46 15.53
CA ASN A 149 8.34 20.56 16.22
C ASN A 149 9.62 20.06 16.90
N PRO A 150 10.79 20.67 16.62
CA PRO A 150 12.02 20.28 17.28
C PRO A 150 11.95 20.55 18.80
N PRO A 151 12.66 19.76 19.62
CA PRO A 151 12.64 19.94 21.06
C PRO A 151 13.21 21.31 21.46
N GLU A 152 12.64 21.90 22.52
CA GLU A 152 13.03 23.23 23.02
C GLU A 152 14.45 23.27 23.61
N SER A 153 15.06 22.12 23.88
CA SER A 153 16.39 22.01 24.44
C SER A 153 17.21 20.91 23.78
N TRP A 154 18.47 21.22 23.49
CA TRP A 154 19.42 20.31 22.87
C TRP A 154 20.67 20.27 23.73
N ALA A 155 21.15 19.06 24.04
CA ALA A 155 22.29 18.89 24.93
C ALA A 155 23.55 19.56 24.34
N GLY A 156 24.13 20.49 25.08
CA GLY A 156 25.38 21.17 24.70
C GLY A 156 25.23 22.37 23.76
N MET A 157 24.00 22.83 23.48
CA MET A 157 23.75 24.01 22.64
C MET A 157 23.32 25.22 23.47
N THR A 158 23.69 26.42 23.02
CA THR A 158 23.22 27.69 23.58
C THR A 158 21.80 28.03 23.09
N ALA A 159 21.11 28.92 23.80
CA ALA A 159 19.76 29.34 23.43
C ALA A 159 19.68 29.96 22.01
N ASN A 160 20.72 30.67 21.57
CA ASN A 160 20.77 31.25 20.24
C ASN A 160 20.93 30.18 19.15
N GLU A 161 21.80 29.19 19.35
CA GLU A 161 21.98 28.07 18.41
C GLU A 161 20.71 27.24 18.30
N ILE A 162 20.02 26.99 19.42
CA ILE A 162 18.73 26.28 19.43
C ILE A 162 17.70 27.08 18.62
N ALA A 163 17.63 28.39 18.79
CA ALA A 163 16.68 29.23 18.06
C ALA A 163 16.92 29.17 16.53
N GLU A 164 18.17 29.32 16.09
CA GLU A 164 18.55 29.28 14.67
C GLU A 164 18.28 27.90 14.05
N ILE A 165 18.71 26.82 14.71
CA ILE A 165 18.48 25.45 14.24
C ILE A 165 16.99 25.13 14.22
N SER A 166 16.24 25.55 15.24
CA SER A 166 14.79 25.29 15.30
C SER A 166 14.03 26.05 14.22
N GLU A 167 14.41 27.29 13.92
CA GLU A 167 13.84 28.04 12.79
C GLU A 167 14.12 27.35 11.46
N HIS A 168 15.37 26.91 11.25
CA HIS A 168 15.74 26.15 10.06
C HIS A 168 14.95 24.84 9.94
N ILE A 169 14.87 24.05 11.01
CA ILE A 169 14.11 22.78 11.01
C ILE A 169 12.62 23.03 10.72
N ARG A 170 12.00 24.04 11.34
CA ARG A 170 10.60 24.38 11.06
C ARG A 170 10.40 24.78 9.60
N SER A 171 11.37 25.46 8.99
CA SER A 171 11.32 25.84 7.58
C SER A 171 11.34 24.64 6.63
N LEU A 172 11.84 23.47 7.07
CA LEU A 172 11.80 22.23 6.30
C LEU A 172 10.40 21.60 6.25
N ALA A 173 9.47 22.01 7.12
CA ALA A 173 8.11 21.49 7.22
C ALA A 173 8.06 19.94 7.29
N ILE A 174 8.95 19.34 8.11
CA ILE A 174 9.03 17.90 8.28
C ILE A 174 7.75 17.40 8.96
N PRO A 175 7.06 16.38 8.41
CA PRO A 175 5.91 15.78 9.08
C PRO A 175 6.32 15.14 10.42
N ALA A 176 5.42 15.14 11.39
CA ALA A 176 5.51 14.33 12.59
C ALA A 176 4.89 12.96 12.32
N ARG A 177 5.36 11.94 13.04
CA ARG A 177 4.70 10.62 13.01
C ARG A 177 3.36 10.66 13.70
N SER A 178 2.38 9.90 13.21
CA SER A 178 1.05 9.84 13.82
C SER A 178 1.06 9.11 15.16
N ASP A 179 1.93 8.11 15.31
CA ASP A 179 2.11 7.35 16.56
C ASP A 179 2.90 8.13 17.63
N ASN A 180 3.78 9.04 17.20
CA ASN A 180 4.60 9.85 18.08
C ASN A 180 4.87 11.25 17.49
N PRO A 181 4.06 12.27 17.88
CA PRO A 181 4.20 13.64 17.39
C PRO A 181 5.55 14.32 17.71
N ASP A 182 6.31 13.79 18.68
CA ASP A 182 7.64 14.30 19.05
C ASP A 182 8.75 13.76 18.14
N CYS A 183 8.43 12.85 17.22
CA CYS A 183 9.36 12.27 16.27
C CYS A 183 9.10 12.75 14.83
N PRO A 184 10.15 13.15 14.08
CA PRO A 184 10.02 13.51 12.68
C PRO A 184 9.82 12.26 11.82
N ASP A 185 8.99 12.38 10.79
CA ASP A 185 8.80 11.40 9.74
C ASP A 185 9.54 11.82 8.48
N MET A 186 10.77 11.30 8.36
CA MET A 186 11.61 11.52 7.19
C MET A 186 11.16 10.70 5.97
N LEU A 187 10.31 9.68 6.16
CA LEU A 187 9.80 8.86 5.07
C LEU A 187 8.70 9.59 4.28
N LEU A 188 7.94 10.48 4.94
CA LEU A 188 6.88 11.29 4.31
C LEU A 188 7.32 12.74 3.98
N HIS A 189 8.48 13.19 4.49
CA HIS A 189 9.02 14.52 4.21
C HIS A 189 9.23 14.77 2.70
N ASP A 190 8.65 15.85 2.16
CA ASP A 190 8.71 16.19 0.72
C ASP A 190 8.27 15.07 -0.25
N LEU A 191 7.39 14.16 0.20
CA LEU A 191 6.84 13.10 -0.64
C LEU A 191 6.08 13.69 -1.85
N GLY A 192 6.39 13.17 -3.05
CA GLY A 192 5.89 13.65 -4.34
C GLY A 192 6.75 14.75 -4.97
N LYS A 193 7.69 15.35 -4.24
CA LYS A 193 8.54 16.45 -4.75
C LYS A 193 9.92 15.97 -5.23
N LEU A 194 10.17 14.67 -5.21
CA LEU A 194 11.49 14.13 -5.55
C LEU A 194 11.75 14.24 -7.06
N THR A 195 12.61 15.19 -7.44
CA THR A 195 13.04 15.44 -8.83
C THR A 195 14.37 14.75 -9.20
N ASN A 196 14.93 13.94 -8.28
CA ASN A 196 16.19 13.25 -8.54
C ASN A 196 16.05 12.32 -9.75
N THR A 197 16.91 12.49 -10.74
CA THR A 197 16.87 11.77 -12.02
C THR A 197 17.04 10.26 -11.84
N GLY A 198 17.87 9.81 -10.91
CA GLY A 198 18.13 8.38 -10.70
C GLY A 198 16.94 7.64 -10.07
N VAL A 199 16.33 8.23 -9.04
CA VAL A 199 15.14 7.64 -8.39
C VAL A 199 13.93 7.72 -9.32
N SER A 200 13.79 8.81 -10.08
CA SER A 200 12.72 8.95 -11.06
C SER A 200 12.78 7.86 -12.13
N GLN A 201 13.98 7.57 -12.66
CA GLN A 201 14.17 6.47 -13.60
C GLN A 201 13.82 5.11 -12.99
N LEU A 202 14.21 4.86 -11.73
CA LEU A 202 13.84 3.63 -11.03
C LEU A 202 12.32 3.50 -10.89
N ILE A 203 11.64 4.58 -10.51
CA ILE A 203 10.18 4.62 -10.38
C ILE A 203 9.52 4.36 -11.73
N GLU A 204 9.91 5.09 -12.78
CA GLU A 204 9.38 4.90 -14.13
C GLU A 204 9.60 3.47 -14.62
N THR A 205 10.77 2.89 -14.32
CA THR A 205 11.09 1.52 -14.68
C THR A 205 10.29 0.51 -13.86
N THR A 206 9.96 0.79 -12.61
CA THR A 206 9.27 -0.15 -11.71
C THR A 206 7.75 -0.10 -11.90
N PHE A 207 7.21 1.08 -12.15
CA PHE A 207 5.77 1.36 -12.27
C PHE A 207 5.29 1.48 -13.72
N ALA A 208 6.07 0.99 -14.69
CA ALA A 208 5.68 1.02 -16.09
C ALA A 208 4.43 0.13 -16.32
N PRO A 209 3.39 0.62 -17.03
CA PRO A 209 2.10 -0.08 -17.18
C PRO A 209 2.17 -1.44 -17.88
N ASP A 210 3.24 -1.69 -18.65
CA ASP A 210 3.45 -2.88 -19.48
C ASP A 210 4.33 -3.94 -18.80
N LYS A 211 4.64 -3.76 -17.51
CA LYS A 211 5.59 -4.63 -16.80
C LYS A 211 4.93 -5.65 -15.89
N GLN A 212 5.53 -6.83 -15.96
CA GLN A 212 5.34 -7.93 -15.02
C GLN A 212 5.68 -7.50 -13.57
N PRO A 213 5.17 -8.23 -12.56
CA PRO A 213 5.50 -7.98 -11.16
C PRO A 213 7.01 -7.81 -10.95
N CYS A 214 7.39 -6.69 -10.35
CA CYS A 214 8.79 -6.34 -10.12
C CYS A 214 9.14 -6.56 -8.64
N LEU A 215 10.26 -7.24 -8.39
CA LEU A 215 10.82 -7.39 -7.05
C LEU A 215 12.00 -6.43 -6.87
N LEU A 216 11.84 -5.45 -5.97
CA LEU A 216 12.90 -4.49 -5.66
C LEU A 216 13.83 -5.02 -4.55
N ILE A 217 14.94 -5.63 -4.93
CA ILE A 217 15.97 -6.13 -4.00
C ILE A 217 17.11 -5.12 -3.89
N ASN A 218 17.36 -4.62 -2.68
CA ASN A 218 18.50 -3.74 -2.40
C ASN A 218 18.85 -3.80 -0.90
N THR A 219 20.02 -3.29 -0.51
CA THR A 219 20.48 -3.26 0.88
C THR A 219 19.51 -2.49 1.78
N SER A 220 19.51 -2.79 3.08
CA SER A 220 18.74 -2.00 4.05
C SER A 220 19.14 -0.53 4.02
N GLY A 221 18.19 0.38 4.24
CA GLY A 221 18.43 1.83 4.21
C GLY A 221 18.66 2.45 2.83
N SER A 222 18.57 1.68 1.73
CA SER A 222 18.75 2.21 0.36
C SER A 222 17.57 3.05 -0.18
N GLY A 223 16.54 3.29 0.64
CA GLY A 223 15.37 4.07 0.24
C GLY A 223 14.33 3.31 -0.59
N LYS A 224 14.31 1.97 -0.52
CA LYS A 224 13.31 1.14 -1.24
C LYS A 224 11.87 1.56 -0.94
N THR A 225 11.54 1.67 0.34
CA THR A 225 10.21 2.09 0.79
C THR A 225 9.90 3.48 0.27
N ARG A 226 10.82 4.44 0.41
CA ARG A 226 10.65 5.78 -0.14
C ARG A 226 10.40 5.78 -1.65
N ALA A 227 11.16 5.00 -2.42
CA ALA A 227 10.98 4.89 -3.87
C ALA A 227 9.60 4.32 -4.25
N MET A 228 9.07 3.37 -3.48
CA MET A 228 7.72 2.84 -3.68
C MET A 228 6.64 3.88 -3.37
N LEU A 229 6.77 4.61 -2.26
CA LEU A 229 5.85 5.68 -1.91
C LEU A 229 5.89 6.81 -2.96
N GLU A 230 7.07 7.20 -3.43
CA GLU A 230 7.21 8.17 -4.53
C GLU A 230 6.66 7.67 -5.87
N GLY A 231 6.60 6.35 -6.09
CA GLY A 231 5.89 5.78 -7.23
C GLY A 231 4.38 5.91 -7.10
N LEU A 232 3.86 5.67 -5.89
CA LEU A 232 2.44 5.75 -5.58
C LEU A 232 1.89 7.19 -5.49
N THR A 233 2.73 8.21 -5.35
CA THR A 233 2.30 9.60 -5.60
C THR A 233 2.10 9.88 -7.08
N ARG A 234 2.77 9.12 -7.97
CA ARG A 234 2.67 9.27 -9.43
C ARG A 234 1.64 8.34 -10.05
N GLN A 235 1.26 7.26 -9.38
CA GLN A 235 0.38 6.22 -9.89
C GLN A 235 -0.63 5.79 -8.83
N TRP A 236 -1.88 5.57 -9.21
CA TRP A 236 -2.85 4.96 -8.32
C TRP A 236 -2.46 3.51 -8.00
N GLY A 237 -2.55 3.15 -6.72
CA GLY A 237 -2.18 1.80 -6.28
C GLY A 237 -2.41 1.55 -4.81
N PHE A 238 -2.19 0.31 -4.42
CA PHE A 238 -2.29 -0.16 -3.04
C PHE A 238 -0.92 -0.49 -2.47
N TYR A 239 -0.66 -0.04 -1.24
CA TYR A 239 0.57 -0.27 -0.49
C TYR A 239 0.33 -1.25 0.66
N PHE A 240 0.76 -2.50 0.53
CA PHE A 240 0.63 -3.52 1.56
C PHE A 240 1.95 -3.71 2.30
N VAL A 241 1.86 -3.92 3.60
CA VAL A 241 3.00 -4.26 4.44
C VAL A 241 2.86 -5.73 4.84
N CYS A 242 3.93 -6.49 4.67
CA CYS A 242 3.95 -7.94 4.93
C CYS A 242 4.57 -8.28 6.29
N SER A 243 5.08 -7.30 7.02
CA SER A 243 5.68 -7.43 8.35
C SER A 243 5.29 -6.23 9.22
N ASP A 244 5.59 -6.29 10.52
CA ASP A 244 5.42 -5.13 11.40
C ASP A 244 6.43 -4.02 11.06
N ASP A 245 6.05 -3.15 10.12
CA ASP A 245 6.70 -1.86 9.90
C ASP A 245 6.01 -0.75 10.69
N GLU A 246 6.71 0.38 10.81
CA GLU A 246 6.19 1.59 11.46
C GLU A 246 5.09 2.27 10.65
N HIS A 247 5.07 2.08 9.33
CA HIS A 247 4.11 2.71 8.41
C HIS A 247 3.31 1.67 7.65
N GLY A 248 2.01 1.91 7.52
CA GLY A 248 1.09 1.10 6.74
C GLY A 248 0.07 0.33 7.58
N SER A 249 -1.01 -0.08 6.93
CA SER A 249 -2.00 -0.96 7.56
C SER A 249 -1.42 -2.34 7.86
N ARG A 250 -1.76 -2.85 9.05
CA ARG A 250 -1.38 -4.18 9.55
C ARG A 250 -2.34 -5.29 9.13
N ASP A 251 -3.29 -5.00 8.25
CA ASP A 251 -4.28 -5.98 7.79
C ASP A 251 -3.63 -7.25 7.19
N LEU A 252 -2.65 -7.09 6.31
CA LEU A 252 -1.98 -8.20 5.65
C LEU A 252 -0.99 -8.91 6.59
N SER A 253 -0.19 -8.18 7.37
CA SER A 253 0.69 -8.80 8.36
C SER A 253 -0.11 -9.59 9.41
N TYR A 254 -1.24 -9.05 9.87
CA TYR A 254 -2.16 -9.78 10.75
C TYR A 254 -2.68 -11.07 10.11
N VAL A 255 -3.04 -11.03 8.83
CA VAL A 255 -3.45 -12.23 8.10
C VAL A 255 -2.33 -13.27 8.06
N ILE A 256 -1.11 -12.85 7.76
CA ILE A 256 0.06 -13.72 7.66
C ILE A 256 0.41 -14.34 9.02
N ASP A 257 0.45 -13.54 10.07
CA ASP A 257 0.97 -13.93 11.38
C ASP A 257 -0.08 -14.62 12.27
N HIS A 258 -1.37 -14.31 12.06
CA HIS A 258 -2.45 -14.78 12.94
C HIS A 258 -3.54 -15.54 12.16
N SER A 259 -4.13 -14.94 11.13
CA SER A 259 -5.29 -15.56 10.45
C SER A 259 -4.97 -16.86 9.72
N LEU A 260 -3.83 -16.93 9.03
CA LEU A 260 -3.41 -18.13 8.31
C LEU A 260 -3.03 -19.27 9.26
N PRO A 261 -2.15 -19.09 10.26
CA PRO A 261 -1.79 -20.18 11.18
C PRO A 261 -2.95 -20.73 12.02
N GLU A 262 -3.94 -19.89 12.35
CA GLU A 262 -5.13 -20.30 13.12
C GLU A 262 -6.17 -21.04 12.28
N ASN A 263 -6.05 -20.99 10.94
CA ASN A 263 -6.95 -21.72 10.06
C ASN A 263 -6.68 -23.23 10.13
N ARG A 264 -7.73 -24.01 10.43
CA ARG A 264 -7.65 -25.48 10.52
C ARG A 264 -7.22 -26.16 9.22
N GLU A 265 -7.42 -25.52 8.09
CA GLU A 265 -7.01 -26.00 6.76
C GLU A 265 -5.56 -25.63 6.42
N PHE A 266 -4.92 -24.76 7.19
CA PHE A 266 -3.51 -24.44 7.00
C PHE A 266 -2.64 -25.59 7.51
N ILE A 267 -1.74 -26.08 6.66
CA ILE A 267 -0.89 -27.23 6.99
C ILE A 267 0.57 -26.79 6.98
N SER A 268 1.24 -26.83 8.15
CA SER A 268 2.68 -26.59 8.21
C SER A 268 3.43 -27.60 7.32
N ILE A 269 4.38 -27.09 6.52
CA ILE A 269 5.19 -27.88 5.58
C ILE A 269 6.60 -27.97 6.18
N PRO A 270 7.00 -29.14 6.73
CA PRO A 270 8.34 -29.31 7.27
C PRO A 270 9.39 -29.16 6.17
N SER A 271 10.52 -28.51 6.49
CA SER A 271 11.63 -28.32 5.53
C SER A 271 12.22 -29.62 5.00
N GLU A 272 12.05 -30.72 5.73
CA GLU A 272 12.57 -32.05 5.36
C GLU A 272 11.68 -32.79 4.35
N SER A 273 10.43 -32.36 4.15
CA SER A 273 9.48 -33.04 3.26
C SER A 273 8.68 -32.04 2.42
N PHE A 274 9.09 -31.85 1.17
CA PHE A 274 8.32 -31.09 0.20
C PHE A 274 7.05 -31.86 -0.18
N ASP A 275 5.88 -31.33 0.19
CA ASP A 275 4.57 -31.83 -0.20
C ASP A 275 3.88 -30.78 -1.06
N GLU A 276 3.84 -31.03 -2.38
CA GLU A 276 3.24 -30.11 -3.35
C GLU A 276 1.73 -29.91 -3.10
N GLY A 277 1.03 -30.94 -2.60
CA GLY A 277 -0.39 -30.88 -2.33
C GLY A 277 -0.70 -29.91 -1.19
N ARG A 278 0.04 -30.01 -0.09
CA ARG A 278 -0.05 -29.08 1.05
C ARG A 278 0.35 -27.66 0.66
N LEU A 279 1.41 -27.52 -0.15
CA LEU A 279 1.83 -26.22 -0.66
C LEU A 279 0.72 -25.55 -1.46
N ARG A 280 0.10 -26.28 -2.38
CA ARG A 280 -1.00 -25.77 -3.21
C ARG A 280 -2.21 -25.38 -2.34
N GLN A 281 -2.55 -26.16 -1.32
CA GLN A 281 -3.62 -25.84 -0.39
C GLN A 281 -3.34 -24.55 0.38
N ASN A 282 -2.15 -24.41 0.98
CA ASN A 282 -1.77 -23.19 1.69
C ASN A 282 -1.75 -21.97 0.77
N GLN A 283 -1.32 -22.13 -0.48
CA GLN A 283 -1.36 -21.06 -1.50
C GLN A 283 -2.79 -20.62 -1.81
N GLN A 284 -3.72 -21.56 -1.95
CA GLN A 284 -5.14 -21.26 -2.17
C GLN A 284 -5.72 -20.49 -0.99
N LEU A 285 -5.40 -20.91 0.23
CA LEU A 285 -5.86 -20.23 1.44
C LEU A 285 -5.26 -18.82 1.57
N ALA A 286 -3.95 -18.68 1.35
CA ALA A 286 -3.27 -17.38 1.36
C ALA A 286 -3.86 -16.44 0.30
N ALA A 287 -4.12 -16.94 -0.91
CA ALA A 287 -4.77 -16.16 -1.96
C ALA A 287 -6.15 -15.70 -1.53
N GLN A 288 -6.97 -16.58 -0.95
CA GLN A 288 -8.30 -16.21 -0.45
C GLN A 288 -8.21 -15.09 0.60
N ARG A 289 -7.34 -15.22 1.59
CA ARG A 289 -7.20 -14.18 2.64
C ARG A 289 -6.65 -12.87 2.10
N PHE A 290 -5.69 -12.93 1.18
CA PHE A 290 -5.19 -11.74 0.49
C PHE A 290 -6.32 -11.02 -0.26
N PHE A 291 -7.19 -11.76 -0.96
CA PHE A 291 -8.34 -11.18 -1.63
C PHE A 291 -9.32 -10.52 -0.66
N GLU A 292 -9.58 -11.11 0.50
CA GLU A 292 -10.41 -10.49 1.55
C GLU A 292 -9.83 -9.13 1.99
N VAL A 293 -8.51 -9.04 2.19
CA VAL A 293 -7.83 -7.77 2.51
C VAL A 293 -7.94 -6.78 1.34
N LEU A 294 -7.64 -7.21 0.12
CA LEU A 294 -7.71 -6.37 -1.08
C LEU A 294 -9.11 -5.80 -1.28
N LEU A 295 -10.15 -6.63 -1.13
CA LEU A 295 -11.55 -6.22 -1.24
C LEU A 295 -11.93 -5.19 -0.18
N SER A 296 -11.47 -5.38 1.06
CA SER A 296 -11.69 -4.42 2.13
C SER A 296 -11.08 -3.06 1.78
N ARG A 297 -9.85 -3.04 1.25
CA ARG A 297 -9.20 -1.80 0.80
C ARG A 297 -9.85 -1.18 -0.42
N LEU A 298 -10.36 -1.98 -1.35
CA LEU A 298 -11.14 -1.49 -2.49
C LEU A 298 -12.43 -0.79 -2.03
N ALA A 299 -13.12 -1.32 -1.02
CA ALA A 299 -14.30 -0.66 -0.45
C ALA A 299 -13.94 0.70 0.21
N VAL A 300 -12.80 0.77 0.92
CA VAL A 300 -12.30 2.04 1.48
C VAL A 300 -11.90 3.02 0.36
N PHE A 301 -11.29 2.51 -0.70
CA PHE A 301 -10.91 3.31 -1.87
C PHE A 301 -12.12 3.87 -2.60
N ASP A 302 -13.16 3.06 -2.83
CA ASP A 302 -14.43 3.49 -3.42
C ASP A 302 -15.08 4.62 -2.59
N LEU A 303 -15.14 4.44 -1.27
CA LEU A 303 -15.59 5.50 -0.36
C LEU A 303 -14.75 6.78 -0.48
N PHE A 304 -13.43 6.65 -0.58
CA PHE A 304 -12.53 7.79 -0.76
C PHE A 304 -12.86 8.53 -2.06
N LEU A 305 -13.06 7.82 -3.17
CA LEU A 305 -13.48 8.41 -4.45
C LEU A 305 -14.86 9.08 -4.33
N ASP A 306 -15.81 8.48 -3.61
CA ASP A 306 -17.15 9.06 -3.33
C ASP A 306 -17.05 10.40 -2.64
N VAL A 307 -16.23 10.46 -1.58
CA VAL A 307 -15.99 11.69 -0.84
C VAL A 307 -15.36 12.75 -1.73
N LEU A 308 -14.33 12.38 -2.51
CA LEU A 308 -13.69 13.31 -3.45
C LEU A 308 -14.67 13.85 -4.48
N SER A 309 -15.50 12.98 -5.07
CA SER A 309 -16.48 13.36 -6.10
C SER A 309 -17.50 14.36 -5.57
N GLY A 310 -17.89 14.26 -4.29
CA GLY A 310 -18.77 15.21 -3.63
C GLY A 310 -18.13 16.55 -3.30
N LEU A 311 -16.80 16.61 -3.22
CA LEU A 311 -16.01 17.79 -2.86
C LEU A 311 -15.30 18.46 -4.05
N ALA A 312 -15.30 17.83 -5.23
CA ALA A 312 -14.50 18.19 -6.41
C ALA A 312 -14.69 19.63 -6.94
N ALA A 313 -15.72 20.36 -6.51
CA ALA A 313 -15.86 21.78 -6.84
C ALA A 313 -14.88 22.69 -6.05
N ASP A 314 -14.32 22.20 -4.94
CA ASP A 314 -13.55 23.01 -3.97
C ASP A 314 -12.07 22.57 -3.84
N LEU A 315 -11.61 21.53 -4.55
CA LEU A 315 -10.31 20.87 -4.32
C LEU A 315 -9.32 20.99 -5.49
N ASP A 316 -9.36 22.11 -6.21
CA ASP A 316 -8.62 22.36 -7.47
C ASP A 316 -7.08 22.33 -7.37
N SER A 317 -6.47 22.08 -6.20
CA SER A 317 -4.99 22.03 -6.03
C SER A 317 -4.47 20.72 -5.41
N ILE A 318 -5.35 19.74 -5.15
CA ILE A 318 -5.02 18.61 -4.29
C ILE A 318 -4.49 17.42 -5.10
N ASP A 319 -3.36 16.87 -4.68
CA ASP A 319 -2.83 15.61 -5.23
C ASP A 319 -3.55 14.42 -4.59
N TYR A 320 -4.69 14.03 -5.18
CA TYR A 320 -5.53 12.93 -4.67
C TYR A 320 -4.78 11.60 -4.52
N ARG A 321 -3.76 11.33 -5.35
CA ARG A 321 -2.93 10.13 -5.23
C ARG A 321 -2.09 10.15 -3.97
N LYS A 322 -1.50 11.31 -3.66
CA LYS A 322 -0.75 11.51 -2.42
C LYS A 322 -1.65 11.34 -1.20
N MET A 323 -2.87 11.88 -1.21
CA MET A 323 -3.80 11.69 -0.09
C MET A 323 -4.16 10.22 0.12
N TRP A 324 -4.48 9.52 -0.97
CA TRP A 324 -4.77 8.09 -0.93
C TRP A 324 -3.58 7.29 -0.40
N LEU A 325 -2.36 7.66 -0.79
CA LEU A 325 -1.16 7.06 -0.23
C LEU A 325 -1.03 7.33 1.27
N LEU A 326 -1.26 8.57 1.72
CA LEU A 326 -1.21 8.93 3.13
C LEU A 326 -2.22 8.13 3.97
N LEU A 327 -3.44 7.92 3.46
CA LEU A 327 -4.44 7.09 4.12
C LEU A 327 -3.98 5.64 4.27
N GLN A 328 -3.14 5.14 3.35
CA GLN A 328 -2.62 3.77 3.44
C GLN A 328 -1.41 3.64 4.35
N THR A 329 -0.57 4.68 4.44
CA THR A 329 0.63 4.70 5.29
C THR A 329 0.31 5.04 6.74
N GLU A 330 -0.72 5.86 6.97
CA GLU A 330 -1.17 6.32 8.29
C GLU A 330 -2.69 6.04 8.46
N PRO A 331 -3.11 4.76 8.47
CA PRO A 331 -4.52 4.34 8.40
C PRO A 331 -5.33 4.53 9.69
#